data_AF-A0A4V4R8J8-F1
#
_entry.id   AF-A0A4V4R8J8-F1
#
_cell.length_a   1.000
_cell.length_b   1.000
_cell.length_c   1.000
_cell.angle_alpha   90.00
_cell.angle_beta   90.00
_cell.angle_gamma   90.00
#
_symmetry.space_group_name_H-M   'P 1'
#
loop_
_entity.id
_entity.type
_entity.pdbx_description
1 polymer ?
#
loop_
_entity_poly.entity_id
_entity_poly.type
_entity_poly.pdbx_seq_one_letter_code
_entity_poly.pdbx_strand_id
1 'polypeptide(L)'
;MTTLRQLGYGLALFAALGLLAWGQYQQGQAVDARETLAAERQLQAEQRIERQATTITAMAATLEAERTAQTALRTTQNQLRQGISQREQQIEALKRENSDLRAWATQPLPSAAQRLRKRPAISGANAYRDWLSGSGAVQPATQQPER
;
A
#
# COMPACT_ATOMS: atom_id res chain seq x y z
N MET A 1 74.57 64.07 -39.32
CA MET A 1 73.11 64.05 -39.11
C MET A 1 72.50 62.63 -39.21
N THR A 2 73.23 61.61 -39.68
CA THR A 2 72.72 60.26 -39.98
C THR A 2 72.79 59.26 -38.82
N THR A 3 73.72 59.40 -37.88
CA THR A 3 73.90 58.47 -36.74
C THR A 3 72.84 58.62 -35.65
N LEU A 4 72.38 59.84 -35.40
CA LEU A 4 71.35 60.13 -34.39
C LEU A 4 70.00 59.49 -34.73
N ARG A 5 69.65 59.46 -36.02
CA ARG A 5 68.41 58.82 -36.51
C ARG A 5 68.48 57.29 -36.39
N GLN A 6 69.62 56.68 -36.71
CA GLN A 6 69.82 55.24 -36.58
C GLN A 6 69.74 54.76 -35.13
N LEU A 7 70.29 55.53 -34.17
CA LEU A 7 70.14 55.26 -32.74
C LEU A 7 68.68 55.33 -32.28
N GLY A 8 67.92 56.31 -32.78
CA GLY A 8 66.48 56.43 -32.51
C GLY A 8 65.67 55.22 -33.00
N TYR A 9 65.96 54.73 -34.20
CA TYR A 9 65.30 53.53 -34.73
C TYR A 9 65.67 52.26 -33.96
N GLY A 10 66.92 52.13 -33.51
CA GLY A 10 67.34 51.01 -32.67
C GLY A 10 66.58 50.98 -31.34
N LEU A 11 66.49 52.11 -30.65
CA LEU A 11 65.72 52.22 -29.40
C LEU A 11 64.22 51.95 -29.61
N ALA A 12 63.65 52.45 -30.70
CA ALA A 12 62.25 52.18 -31.04
C ALA A 12 62.00 50.68 -31.31
N LEU A 13 62.93 50.00 -31.99
CA LEU A 13 62.84 48.56 -32.23
C LEU A 13 62.92 47.77 -30.92
N PHE A 14 63.84 48.12 -30.01
CA PHE A 14 63.95 47.47 -28.70
C PHE A 14 62.68 47.68 -27.86
N ALA A 15 62.10 48.87 -27.87
CA ALA A 15 60.83 49.13 -27.18
C ALA A 15 59.67 48.31 -27.78
N ALA A 16 59.60 48.21 -29.11
CA ALA A 16 58.59 47.40 -29.79
C ALA A 16 58.73 45.91 -29.47
N LEU A 17 59.96 45.38 -29.43
CA LEU A 17 60.23 43.99 -29.05
C LEU A 17 59.89 43.72 -27.58
N GLY A 18 60.18 44.66 -26.68
CA GLY A 18 59.79 44.56 -25.26
C GLY A 18 58.28 44.50 -25.08
N LEU A 19 57.52 45.33 -25.81
CA LEU A 19 56.06 45.30 -25.80
C LEU A 19 55.50 44.00 -26.37
N LEU A 20 56.09 43.46 -27.45
CA LEU A 20 55.70 42.16 -28.00
C LEU A 20 55.96 41.01 -27.02
N ALA A 21 57.14 40.99 -26.38
CA ALA A 21 57.49 39.98 -25.38
C ALA A 21 56.54 40.02 -24.17
N TRP A 22 56.19 41.23 -23.70
CA TRP A 22 55.20 41.38 -22.64
C TRP A 22 53.80 40.92 -23.09
N GLY A 23 53.35 41.31 -24.28
CA GLY A 23 52.07 40.86 -24.83
C GLY A 23 51.96 39.33 -24.89
N GLN A 24 53.02 38.65 -25.32
CA GLN A 24 53.10 37.18 -25.35
C GLN A 24 53.08 36.58 -23.94
N TYR A 25 53.82 37.16 -23.00
CA TYR A 25 53.84 36.72 -21.60
C TYR A 25 52.47 36.85 -20.92
N GLN A 26 51.73 37.93 -21.19
CA GLN A 26 50.36 38.10 -20.70
C GLN A 26 49.38 37.09 -21.32
N GLN A 27 49.53 36.79 -22.61
CA GLN A 27 48.67 35.81 -23.28
C GLN A 27 48.88 34.40 -22.73
N GLY A 28 50.12 33.99 -22.44
CA GLY A 28 50.41 32.70 -21.81
C GLY A 28 49.70 32.55 -20.46
N GLN A 29 49.84 33.53 -19.58
CA GLN A 29 49.16 33.51 -18.27
C GLN A 29 47.63 33.50 -18.39
N ALA A 30 47.07 34.19 -19.38
CA ALA A 30 45.63 34.18 -19.61
C ALA A 30 45.12 32.82 -20.12
N VAL A 31 45.94 32.05 -20.84
CA VAL A 31 45.60 30.70 -21.30
C VAL A 31 45.66 29.71 -20.13
N ASP A 32 46.74 29.73 -19.33
CA ASP A 32 46.88 28.87 -18.15
C ASP A 32 45.75 29.11 -17.12
N ALA A 33 45.38 30.38 -16.92
CA ALA A 33 44.24 30.75 -16.07
C ALA A 33 42.90 30.23 -16.62
N ARG A 34 42.73 30.13 -17.95
CA ARG A 34 41.52 29.58 -18.55
C ARG A 34 41.45 28.06 -18.43
N GLU A 35 42.57 27.38 -18.61
CA GLU A 35 42.65 25.91 -18.48
C GLU A 35 42.35 25.45 -17.05
N THR A 36 42.96 26.12 -16.06
CA THR A 36 42.68 25.84 -14.63
C THR A 36 41.22 26.06 -14.27
N LEU A 37 40.63 27.18 -14.69
CA LEU A 37 39.20 27.44 -14.48
C LEU A 37 38.30 26.45 -15.22
N ALA A 38 38.72 25.94 -16.38
CA ALA A 38 37.98 24.91 -17.10
C ALA A 38 38.03 23.56 -16.34
N ALA A 39 39.20 23.15 -15.86
CA ALA A 39 39.38 21.95 -15.06
C ALA A 39 38.59 22.02 -13.73
N GLU A 40 38.63 23.16 -13.04
CA GLU A 40 37.84 23.37 -11.82
C GLU A 40 36.34 23.27 -12.09
N ARG A 41 35.85 23.86 -13.20
CA ARG A 41 34.44 23.76 -13.58
C ARG A 41 34.04 22.32 -13.91
N GLN A 42 34.90 21.55 -14.55
CA GLN A 42 34.66 20.13 -14.83
C GLN A 42 34.54 19.34 -13.53
N LEU A 43 35.50 19.48 -12.62
CA LEU A 43 35.46 18.82 -11.31
C LEU A 43 34.21 19.22 -10.51
N GLN A 44 33.83 20.50 -10.53
CA GLN A 44 32.61 20.95 -9.87
C GLN A 44 31.34 20.37 -10.52
N ALA A 45 31.31 20.25 -11.85
CA ALA A 45 30.19 19.64 -12.55
C ALA A 45 30.07 18.16 -12.22
N GLU A 46 31.17 17.41 -12.21
CA GLU A 46 31.23 16.01 -11.82
C GLU A 46 30.74 15.80 -10.38
N GLN A 47 31.27 16.58 -9.43
CA GLN A 47 30.81 16.54 -8.04
C GLN A 47 29.32 16.86 -7.90
N ARG A 48 28.79 17.80 -8.69
CA ARG A 48 27.35 18.12 -8.70
C ARG A 48 26.54 16.93 -9.24
N ILE A 49 26.99 16.28 -10.30
CA ILE A 49 26.35 15.10 -10.88
C ILE A 49 26.34 13.96 -9.86
N GLU A 50 27.46 13.70 -9.17
CA GLU A 50 27.53 12.65 -8.14
C GLU A 50 26.59 12.93 -6.96
N ARG A 51 26.56 14.18 -6.47
CA ARG A 51 25.62 14.60 -5.41
C ARG A 51 24.17 14.48 -5.86
N GLN A 52 23.88 14.83 -7.11
CA GLN A 52 22.54 14.68 -7.67
C GLN A 52 22.16 13.22 -7.83
N ALA A 53 23.06 12.38 -8.34
CA ALA A 53 22.83 10.94 -8.49
C ALA A 53 22.54 10.28 -7.14
N THR A 54 23.34 10.56 -6.11
CA THR A 54 23.11 10.06 -4.74
C THR A 54 21.81 10.57 -4.14
N THR A 55 21.44 11.83 -4.41
CA THR A 55 20.15 12.38 -3.96
C THR A 55 18.98 11.70 -4.66
N ILE A 56 19.08 11.48 -5.98
CA ILE A 56 18.05 10.83 -6.79
C ILE A 56 17.86 9.38 -6.33
N THR A 57 18.93 8.63 -6.08
CA THR A 57 18.83 7.25 -5.58
C THR A 57 18.21 7.18 -4.20
N ALA A 58 18.57 8.10 -3.30
CA ALA A 58 17.93 8.21 -1.98
C ALA A 58 16.43 8.53 -2.10
N MET A 59 16.07 9.52 -2.94
CA MET A 59 14.67 9.87 -3.19
C MET A 59 13.89 8.70 -3.79
N ALA A 60 14.46 7.99 -4.75
CA ALA A 60 13.84 6.80 -5.35
C ALA A 60 13.58 5.70 -4.30
N ALA A 61 14.56 5.43 -3.43
CA ALA A 61 14.40 4.46 -2.34
C ALA A 61 13.30 4.89 -1.35
N THR A 62 13.23 6.18 -0.98
CA THR A 62 12.17 6.67 -0.10
C THR A 62 10.79 6.57 -0.74
N LEU A 63 10.67 6.86 -2.04
CA LEU A 63 9.41 6.76 -2.78
C LEU A 63 8.94 5.31 -2.90
N GLU A 64 9.86 4.37 -3.13
CA GLU A 64 9.54 2.94 -3.17
C GLU A 64 9.05 2.43 -1.81
N ALA A 65 9.72 2.82 -0.73
CA ALA A 65 9.30 2.51 0.64
C ALA A 65 7.90 3.08 0.93
N GLU A 66 7.65 4.33 0.54
CA GLU A 66 6.34 4.97 0.70
C GLU A 66 5.26 4.24 -0.10
N ARG A 67 5.51 3.91 -1.36
CA ARG A 67 4.56 3.16 -2.21
C ARG A 67 4.23 1.78 -1.62
N THR A 68 5.23 1.11 -1.07
CA THR A 68 5.04 -0.18 -0.40
C THR A 68 4.17 -0.02 0.85
N ALA A 69 4.44 0.99 1.68
CA ALA A 69 3.64 1.30 2.86
C ALA A 69 2.19 1.68 2.51
N GLN A 70 2.00 2.50 1.47
CA GLN A 70 0.66 2.85 0.97
C GLN A 70 -0.10 1.63 0.45
N THR A 71 0.57 0.74 -0.27
CA THR A 71 -0.03 -0.51 -0.77
C THR A 71 -0.44 -1.42 0.38
N ALA A 72 0.44 -1.60 1.37
CA ALA A 72 0.12 -2.36 2.58
C ALA A 72 -1.08 -1.76 3.32
N LEU A 73 -1.13 -0.44 3.48
CA LEU A 73 -2.26 0.26 4.12
C LEU A 73 -3.57 0.02 3.37
N ARG A 74 -3.58 0.11 2.03
CA ARG A 74 -4.76 -0.16 1.21
C ARG A 74 -5.23 -1.61 1.34
N THR A 75 -4.30 -2.56 1.35
CA THR A 75 -4.61 -3.98 1.58
C THR A 75 -5.27 -4.19 2.94
N THR A 76 -4.69 -3.64 4.01
CA THR A 76 -5.26 -3.73 5.37
C THR A 76 -6.64 -3.07 5.44
N GLN A 77 -6.81 -1.89 4.83
CA GLN A 77 -8.12 -1.23 4.77
C GLN A 77 -9.17 -2.08 4.04
N ASN A 78 -8.81 -2.71 2.92
CA ASN A 78 -9.72 -3.58 2.19
C ASN A 78 -10.08 -4.83 3.00
N GLN A 79 -9.11 -5.45 3.67
CA GLN A 79 -9.35 -6.58 4.58
C GLN A 79 -10.27 -6.20 5.73
N LEU A 80 -10.07 -5.02 6.34
CA LEU A 80 -10.93 -4.51 7.41
C LEU A 80 -12.36 -4.27 6.91
N ARG A 81 -12.53 -3.65 5.73
CA ARG A 81 -13.86 -3.43 5.13
C ARG A 81 -14.57 -4.75 4.85
N GLN A 82 -13.87 -5.73 4.30
CA GLN A 82 -14.41 -7.08 4.08
C GLN A 82 -14.80 -7.75 5.40
N GLY A 83 -13.92 -7.68 6.42
CA GLY A 83 -14.18 -8.25 7.74
C GLY A 83 -15.38 -7.61 8.45
N ILE A 84 -15.57 -6.29 8.32
CA ILE A 84 -16.75 -5.59 8.86
C ILE A 84 -18.01 -6.08 8.16
N SER A 85 -18.02 -6.11 6.82
CA SER A 85 -19.18 -6.58 6.06
C SER A 85 -19.56 -8.03 6.38
N GLN A 86 -18.56 -8.92 6.51
CA GLN A 86 -18.79 -10.30 6.91
C GLN A 86 -19.37 -10.40 8.33
N ARG A 87 -18.85 -9.61 9.27
CA ARG A 87 -19.37 -9.58 10.65
C ARG A 87 -20.80 -9.04 10.71
N GLU A 88 -21.13 -8.01 9.94
CA GLU A 88 -22.50 -7.50 9.84
C GLU A 88 -23.46 -8.57 9.33
N GLN A 89 -23.10 -9.25 8.24
CA GLN A 89 -23.90 -10.35 7.71
C GLN A 89 -24.08 -11.49 8.72
N GLN A 90 -23.01 -11.85 9.44
CA GLN A 90 -23.07 -12.88 10.47
C GLN A 90 -23.96 -12.46 11.64
N ILE A 91 -23.89 -11.20 12.08
CA ILE A 91 -24.77 -10.67 13.12
C ILE A 91 -26.23 -10.73 12.67
N GLU A 92 -26.54 -10.31 11.44
CA GLU A 92 -27.90 -10.36 10.92
C GLU A 92 -28.42 -11.79 10.76
N ALA A 93 -27.58 -12.73 10.32
CA ALA A 93 -27.92 -14.15 10.29
C ALA A 93 -28.23 -14.69 11.69
N LEU A 94 -27.37 -14.42 12.68
CA LEU A 94 -27.57 -14.85 14.07
C LEU A 94 -28.84 -14.22 14.70
N LYS A 95 -29.15 -12.97 14.38
CA LYS A 95 -30.40 -12.32 14.81
C LYS A 95 -31.63 -13.04 14.24
N ARG A 96 -31.61 -13.37 12.93
CA ARG A 96 -32.70 -14.08 12.27
C ARG A 96 -32.90 -15.48 12.85
N GLU A 97 -31.81 -16.23 13.03
CA GLU A 97 -31.87 -17.54 13.68
C GLU A 97 -32.44 -17.43 15.10
N ASN A 98 -32.05 -16.41 15.87
CA ASN A 98 -32.61 -16.21 17.21
C ASN A 98 -34.12 -15.92 17.16
N SER A 99 -34.60 -15.10 16.22
CA SER A 99 -36.03 -14.85 16.06
C SER A 99 -36.79 -16.10 15.64
N ASP A 100 -36.23 -16.90 14.75
CA ASP A 100 -36.84 -18.15 14.28
C ASP A 100 -36.93 -19.18 15.40
N LEU A 101 -35.88 -19.31 16.22
CA LEU A 101 -35.88 -20.17 17.40
C LEU A 101 -36.89 -19.72 18.45
N ARG A 102 -37.02 -18.40 18.68
CA ARG A 102 -38.05 -17.85 19.57
C ARG A 102 -39.45 -18.16 19.06
N ALA A 103 -39.69 -17.97 17.76
CA ALA A 103 -40.97 -18.27 17.13
C ALA A 103 -41.33 -19.76 17.25
N TRP A 104 -40.36 -20.64 16.99
CA TRP A 104 -40.51 -22.08 17.19
C TRP A 104 -40.83 -22.43 18.65
N ALA A 105 -40.15 -21.81 19.62
CA ALA A 105 -40.38 -22.08 21.04
C ALA A 105 -41.76 -21.61 21.54
N THR A 106 -42.31 -20.53 20.96
CA THR A 106 -43.67 -20.06 21.29
C THR A 106 -44.77 -20.81 20.55
N GLN A 107 -44.44 -21.61 19.53
CA GLN A 107 -45.42 -22.39 18.79
C GLN A 107 -46.03 -23.46 19.71
N PRO A 108 -47.37 -23.59 19.77
CA PRO A 108 -48.00 -24.60 20.61
C PRO A 108 -47.57 -26.00 20.15
N LEU A 109 -47.32 -26.88 21.13
CA LEU A 109 -46.94 -28.28 20.87
C LEU A 109 -47.92 -28.94 19.90
N PRO A 110 -47.46 -29.71 18.91
CA PRO A 110 -48.34 -30.43 17.99
C PRO A 110 -49.35 -31.30 18.76
N SER A 111 -50.56 -31.44 18.23
CA SER A 111 -51.65 -32.21 18.86
C SER A 111 -51.24 -33.64 19.24
N ALA A 112 -50.37 -34.25 18.42
CA ALA A 112 -49.68 -35.51 18.71
C ALA A 112 -48.92 -35.51 20.04
N ALA A 113 -48.06 -34.51 20.26
CA ALA A 113 -47.28 -34.36 21.50
C ALA A 113 -48.17 -33.99 22.70
N GLN A 114 -49.21 -33.18 22.48
CA GLN A 114 -50.19 -32.87 23.53
C GLN A 114 -50.97 -34.11 23.98
N ARG A 115 -51.35 -35.01 23.05
CA ARG A 115 -52.04 -36.27 23.35
C ARG A 115 -51.15 -37.23 24.13
N LEU A 116 -49.86 -37.30 23.81
CA LEU A 116 -48.89 -38.07 24.60
C LEU A 116 -48.72 -37.52 26.02
N ARG A 117 -48.78 -36.19 26.21
CA ARG A 117 -48.68 -35.55 27.53
C ARG A 117 -49.95 -35.74 28.39
N LYS A 118 -51.14 -35.78 27.77
CA LYS A 118 -52.41 -36.07 28.44
C LYS A 118 -52.62 -37.58 28.66
N ARG A 119 -51.56 -38.30 29.06
CA ARG A 119 -51.59 -39.74 29.28
C ARG A 119 -52.47 -40.07 30.49
N PRO A 120 -53.45 -40.99 30.37
CA PRO A 120 -54.12 -41.56 31.54
C PRO A 120 -53.12 -42.38 32.37
N ALA A 121 -53.41 -42.64 33.64
CA ALA A 121 -52.57 -43.49 34.49
C ALA A 121 -52.60 -44.95 34.01
N ILE A 122 -51.77 -45.28 33.02
CA ILE A 122 -51.63 -46.64 32.49
C ILE A 122 -50.58 -47.36 33.33
N SER A 123 -50.98 -48.43 34.02
CA SER A 123 -50.10 -49.32 34.78
C SER A 123 -49.63 -50.49 33.92
N GLY A 124 -48.32 -50.62 33.71
CA GLY A 124 -47.71 -51.75 33.02
C GLY A 124 -47.59 -51.62 31.48
N ALA A 125 -46.71 -52.44 30.92
CA ALA A 125 -46.30 -52.37 29.51
C ALA A 125 -47.36 -52.88 28.52
N ASN A 126 -48.20 -53.85 28.91
CA ASN A 126 -49.27 -54.37 28.05
C ASN A 126 -50.38 -53.33 27.86
N ALA A 127 -50.83 -52.70 28.96
CA ALA A 127 -51.83 -51.64 28.92
C ALA A 127 -51.33 -50.39 28.13
N TYR A 128 -50.01 -50.18 28.05
CA TYR A 128 -49.43 -49.15 27.20
C TYR A 128 -49.50 -49.48 25.71
N ARG A 129 -49.26 -50.75 25.35
CA ARG A 129 -49.36 -51.24 23.97
C ARG A 129 -50.80 -51.17 23.46
N ASP A 130 -51.77 -51.57 24.29
CA ASP A 130 -53.20 -51.54 23.96
C ASP A 130 -53.73 -50.10 23.82
N TRP A 131 -53.22 -49.17 24.63
CA TRP A 131 -53.55 -47.76 24.49
C TRP A 131 -52.99 -47.15 23.19
N LEU A 132 -51.76 -47.50 22.80
CA LEU A 132 -51.15 -47.03 21.54
C LEU A 132 -51.82 -47.63 20.29
N SER A 133 -52.29 -48.88 20.34
CA SER A 133 -52.96 -49.54 19.21
C SER A 133 -54.42 -49.12 19.05
N GLY A 134 -55.06 -48.58 20.09
CA GLY A 134 -56.40 -48.02 20.07
C GLY A 134 -56.43 -46.48 20.03
N SER A 135 -57.08 -45.87 21.03
CA SER A 135 -57.40 -44.44 21.09
C SER A 135 -56.19 -43.50 21.30
N GLY A 136 -55.01 -44.03 21.60
CA GLY A 136 -53.75 -43.30 21.77
C GLY A 136 -52.86 -43.25 20.52
N ALA A 137 -53.29 -43.84 19.41
CA ALA A 137 -52.52 -43.84 18.17
C ALA A 137 -52.18 -42.40 17.71
N VAL A 138 -50.89 -42.13 17.60
CA VAL A 138 -50.35 -40.87 17.10
C VAL A 138 -50.21 -41.03 15.58
N GLN A 139 -51.06 -40.33 14.82
CA GLN A 139 -50.94 -40.27 13.36
C GLN A 139 -49.56 -39.68 13.01
N PRO A 140 -48.84 -40.22 12.01
CA PRO A 140 -47.58 -39.64 11.58
C PRO A 140 -47.81 -38.19 11.15
N ALA A 141 -46.94 -37.27 11.60
CA ALA A 141 -47.04 -35.86 11.27
C ALA A 141 -46.88 -35.70 9.75
N THR A 142 -47.98 -35.49 9.04
CA THR A 142 -47.98 -35.21 7.61
C THR A 142 -47.59 -33.74 7.42
N GLN A 143 -46.30 -33.44 7.54
CA GLN A 143 -45.72 -32.21 7.02
C GLN A 143 -44.75 -32.60 5.91
N GLN A 144 -45.31 -32.59 4.71
CA GLN A 144 -44.58 -32.75 3.47
C GLN A 144 -43.79 -31.44 3.25
N PRO A 145 -42.46 -31.47 3.12
CA PRO A 145 -41.70 -30.27 2.79
C PRO A 145 -42.02 -29.89 1.34
N GLU A 146 -42.51 -28.67 1.12
CA GLU A 146 -42.63 -28.13 -0.23
C GLU A 146 -41.22 -28.01 -0.83
N ARG A 147 -41.08 -28.56 -2.04
CA ARG A 147 -39.84 -28.55 -2.83
C ARG A 147 -39.69 -27.24 -3.58
#